data_AF-A0A2S6B0P9-F1
#
_entry.id   AF-A0A2S6B0P9-F1
#
_cell.length_a   1.000
_cell.length_b   1.000
_cell.length_c   1.000
_cell.angle_alpha   90.00
_cell.angle_beta   90.00
_cell.angle_gamma   90.00
#
_symmetry.space_group_name_H-M   'P 1'
#
loop_
_entity.id
_entity.type
_entity.pdbx_description
1 polymer ?
#
loop_
_entity_poly.entity_id
_entity_poly.type
_entity_poly.pdbx_seq_one_letter_code
_entity_poly.pdbx_strand_id
1 'polypeptide(L)'
;MSTYTQSDLVDDLVGIFPEFRARWEKDTEDDAFPCSSLQGVYQSLLPFVAAQQPTQRQWQRLADHLSAAVDAGGDRENAADTCMLEHLHQVKLNRVLRPLLSETARAYVRR
;
A
#
# COMPACT_ATOMS: atom_id res chain seq x y z
N MET A 1 7.71 22.64 -0.76
CA MET A 1 7.76 21.17 -0.64
C MET A 1 6.33 20.69 -0.81
N SER A 2 5.99 19.97 -1.87
CA SER A 2 4.63 19.43 -2.00
C SER A 2 4.40 18.41 -0.91
N THR A 3 3.44 18.70 -0.02
CA THR A 3 2.98 17.75 0.99
C THR A 3 2.31 16.60 0.27
N TYR A 4 2.88 15.39 0.35
CA TYR A 4 2.25 14.19 -0.20
C TYR A 4 1.03 13.85 0.66
N THR A 5 -0.14 13.82 0.05
CA THR A 5 -1.43 13.70 0.75
C THR A 5 -2.05 12.32 0.58
N GLN A 6 -3.10 12.08 1.35
CA GLN A 6 -3.95 10.89 1.22
C GLN A 6 -4.55 10.76 -0.20
N SER A 7 -4.96 11.87 -0.82
CA SER A 7 -5.51 11.84 -2.18
C SER A 7 -4.44 11.45 -3.21
N ASP A 8 -3.21 11.94 -3.07
CA ASP A 8 -2.09 11.55 -3.95
C ASP A 8 -1.83 10.05 -3.88
N LEU A 9 -1.85 9.47 -2.66
CA LEU A 9 -1.68 8.03 -2.46
C LEU A 9 -2.83 7.23 -3.07
N VAL A 10 -4.07 7.66 -2.92
CA VAL A 10 -5.22 6.99 -3.56
C VAL A 10 -5.09 7.03 -5.07
N ASP A 11 -4.73 8.17 -5.66
CA ASP A 11 -4.59 8.30 -7.11
C ASP A 11 -3.46 7.43 -7.66
N ASP A 12 -2.31 7.37 -6.97
CA ASP A 12 -1.21 6.46 -7.30
C ASP A 12 -1.67 5.00 -7.31
N LEU A 13 -2.39 4.58 -6.26
CA LEU A 13 -2.87 3.21 -6.11
C LEU A 13 -3.97 2.85 -7.09
N VAL A 14 -4.88 3.78 -7.41
CA VAL A 14 -5.89 3.63 -8.47
C VAL A 14 -5.23 3.48 -9.83
N GLY A 15 -4.10 4.15 -10.06
CA GLY A 15 -3.28 3.97 -11.25
C GLY A 15 -2.73 2.54 -11.41
N ILE A 16 -2.67 1.75 -10.33
CA ILE A 16 -2.24 0.34 -10.32
C ILE A 16 -3.46 -0.60 -10.31
N PHE A 17 -4.46 -0.27 -9.49
CA PHE A 17 -5.68 -1.02 -9.24
C PHE A 17 -6.90 -0.10 -9.42
N PRO A 18 -7.44 0.03 -10.64
CA PRO A 18 -8.57 0.93 -10.89
C PRO A 18 -9.76 0.69 -9.96
N GLU A 19 -10.00 -0.57 -9.58
CA GLU A 19 -11.09 -1.00 -8.71
C GLU A 19 -10.92 -0.55 -7.25
N PHE A 20 -9.71 -0.13 -6.86
CA PHE A 20 -9.43 0.32 -5.50
C PHE A 20 -10.22 1.59 -5.13
N ARG A 21 -10.56 2.45 -6.11
CA ARG A 21 -11.33 3.68 -5.85
C ARG A 21 -12.66 3.40 -5.18
N ALA A 22 -13.44 2.46 -5.72
CA ALA A 22 -14.74 2.09 -5.17
C ALA A 22 -14.61 1.45 -3.78
N ARG A 23 -13.51 0.72 -3.53
CA ARG A 23 -13.23 0.18 -2.20
C ARG A 23 -12.92 1.29 -1.20
N TRP A 24 -12.08 2.25 -1.59
CA TRP A 24 -11.69 3.38 -0.75
C TRP A 24 -12.88 4.27 -0.39
N GLU A 25 -13.74 4.59 -1.35
CA GLU A 25 -14.96 5.37 -1.14
C GLU A 25 -15.88 4.66 -0.13
N LYS A 26 -16.09 3.34 -0.29
CA LYS A 26 -16.88 2.56 0.67
C LYS A 26 -16.29 2.55 2.08
N ASP A 27 -14.97 2.44 2.22
CA ASP A 27 -14.32 2.42 3.54
C ASP A 27 -14.31 3.80 4.21
N THR A 28 -14.46 4.89 3.44
CA THR A 28 -14.48 6.29 3.96
C THR A 28 -15.88 6.84 4.19
N GLU A 29 -16.91 6.27 3.56
CA GLU A 29 -18.33 6.54 3.88
C GLU A 29 -18.74 5.97 5.24
N ASP A 30 -18.01 4.98 5.76
CA ASP A 30 -18.23 4.42 7.09
C ASP A 30 -17.61 5.35 8.15
N ASP A 31 -18.43 6.08 8.90
CA ASP A 31 -18.02 6.98 9.99
C ASP A 31 -17.15 6.29 11.07
N ALA A 32 -17.10 4.94 11.09
CA ALA A 32 -16.19 4.18 11.95
C ALA A 32 -14.71 4.23 11.50
N PHE A 33 -14.43 4.63 10.25
CA PHE A 33 -13.09 4.74 9.67
C PHE A 33 -12.86 6.15 9.08
N PRO A 34 -12.68 7.19 9.92
CA PRO A 34 -12.27 8.51 9.46
C PRO A 34 -10.78 8.48 9.05
N CYS A 35 -10.48 7.84 7.93
CA CYS A 35 -9.12 7.61 7.46
C CYS A 35 -8.68 8.69 6.47
N SER A 36 -8.38 9.88 6.97
CA SER A 36 -7.78 10.97 6.17
C SER A 36 -6.23 10.90 6.09
N SER A 37 -5.63 9.80 6.56
CA SER A 37 -4.17 9.61 6.63
C SER A 37 -3.65 8.61 5.59
N LEU A 38 -2.34 8.68 5.30
CA LEU A 38 -1.65 7.70 4.43
C LEU A 38 -1.79 6.26 4.98
N GLN A 39 -1.75 6.11 6.30
CA GLN A 39 -1.92 4.83 6.99
C GLN A 39 -3.29 4.23 6.70
N GLY A 40 -4.35 5.05 6.74
CA GLY A 40 -5.70 4.62 6.44
C GLY A 40 -5.85 4.05 5.04
N VAL A 41 -5.20 4.67 4.05
CA VAL A 41 -5.19 4.16 2.67
C VAL A 41 -4.54 2.79 2.59
N TYR A 42 -3.37 2.60 3.21
CA TYR A 42 -2.71 1.29 3.22
C TYR A 42 -3.48 0.22 3.98
N GLN A 43 -4.16 0.59 5.08
CA GLN A 43 -5.04 -0.31 5.84
C GLN A 43 -6.22 -0.80 5.00
N SER A 44 -6.79 0.05 4.13
CA SER A 44 -7.81 -0.35 3.15
C SER A 44 -7.22 -1.18 2.01
N LEU A 45 -6.01 -0.81 1.54
CA LEU A 45 -5.34 -1.47 0.42
C LEU A 45 -4.98 -2.93 0.72
N LEU A 46 -4.40 -3.22 1.89
CA LEU A 46 -3.91 -4.56 2.24
C LEU A 46 -4.98 -5.67 2.10
N PRO A 47 -6.17 -5.58 2.73
CA PRO A 47 -7.21 -6.57 2.55
C PRO A 47 -7.78 -6.57 1.12
N PHE A 48 -7.81 -5.42 0.44
CA PHE A 48 -8.20 -5.35 -0.96
C PHE A 48 -7.26 -6.20 -1.84
N VAL A 49 -5.95 -5.95 -1.82
CA VAL A 49 -5.00 -6.69 -2.67
C VAL A 49 -4.90 -8.17 -2.30
N ALA A 50 -5.11 -8.52 -1.03
CA ALA A 50 -5.15 -9.91 -0.58
C ALA A 50 -6.37 -10.69 -1.11
N ALA A 51 -7.48 -10.01 -1.39
CA ALA A 51 -8.70 -10.61 -1.94
C ALA A 51 -8.74 -10.61 -3.48
N GLN A 52 -7.84 -9.88 -4.14
CA GLN A 52 -7.77 -9.80 -5.59
C GLN A 52 -6.83 -10.86 -6.19
N GLN A 53 -6.84 -10.97 -7.52
CA GLN A 53 -5.82 -11.69 -8.28
C GLN A 53 -5.03 -10.73 -9.16
N PRO A 54 -4.12 -9.90 -8.59
CA PRO A 54 -3.32 -8.98 -9.39
C PRO A 54 -2.47 -9.70 -10.43
N THR A 55 -2.35 -9.06 -11.59
CA THR A 55 -1.40 -9.46 -12.62
C THR A 55 0.04 -9.25 -12.15
N GLN A 56 1.00 -9.93 -12.77
CA GLN A 56 2.42 -9.73 -12.48
C GLN A 56 2.85 -8.26 -12.62
N ARG A 57 2.28 -7.55 -13.61
CA ARG A 57 2.56 -6.11 -13.82
C ARG A 57 2.05 -5.26 -12.67
N GLN A 58 0.88 -5.59 -12.11
CA GLN A 58 0.35 -4.89 -10.95
C GLN A 58 1.18 -5.17 -9.70
N TRP A 59 1.63 -6.42 -9.50
CA TRP A 59 2.54 -6.74 -8.40
C TRP A 59 3.86 -5.98 -8.49
N GLN A 60 4.45 -5.88 -9.68
CA GLN A 60 5.67 -5.10 -9.86
C GLN A 60 5.42 -3.62 -9.53
N ARG A 61 4.36 -3.01 -10.07
CA ARG A 61 4.07 -1.60 -9.81
C ARG A 61 3.76 -1.32 -8.34
N LEU A 62 3.09 -2.23 -7.65
CA LEU A 62 2.86 -2.10 -6.21
C LEU A 62 4.19 -2.19 -5.45
N ALA A 63 5.06 -3.13 -5.81
CA ALA A 63 6.38 -3.25 -5.19
C ALA A 63 7.25 -2.01 -5.44
N ASP A 64 7.22 -1.46 -6.66
CA ASP A 64 7.93 -0.22 -7.01
C ASP A 64 7.41 0.96 -6.19
N HIS A 65 6.08 1.08 -6.05
CA HIS A 65 5.44 2.11 -5.24
C HIS A 65 5.86 2.03 -3.76
N LEU A 66 5.81 0.84 -3.15
CA LEU A 66 6.22 0.63 -1.77
C LEU A 66 7.72 0.91 -1.57
N SER A 67 8.55 0.52 -2.55
CA SER A 67 9.98 0.80 -2.52
C SER A 67 10.25 2.31 -2.55
N ALA A 68 9.55 3.04 -3.43
CA ALA A 68 9.65 4.49 -3.50
C ALA A 68 9.11 5.20 -2.24
N ALA A 69 8.10 4.63 -1.58
CA ALA A 69 7.59 5.15 -0.31
C ALA A 69 8.61 5.01 0.82
N VAL A 70 9.30 3.86 0.89
CA VAL A 70 10.41 3.64 1.84
C VAL A 70 11.59 4.57 1.53
N ASP A 71 11.99 4.69 0.27
CA ASP A 71 13.12 5.55 -0.11
C ASP A 71 12.83 7.05 0.12
N ALA A 72 11.55 7.47 0.07
CA ALA A 72 11.14 8.83 0.38
C ALA A 72 11.25 9.16 1.89
N GLY A 73 11.27 8.15 2.76
CA GLY A 73 11.37 8.31 4.20
C GLY A 73 10.13 8.95 4.85
N GLY A 74 10.23 9.21 6.16
CA GLY A 74 9.25 9.99 6.92
C GLY A 74 7.86 9.35 6.95
N ASP A 75 6.81 10.15 6.78
CA ASP A 75 5.43 9.67 6.89
C ASP A 75 5.06 8.63 5.84
N ARG A 76 5.67 8.69 4.64
CA ARG A 76 5.42 7.74 3.55
C ARG A 76 6.01 6.37 3.87
N GLU A 77 7.25 6.35 4.35
CA GLU A 77 7.92 5.14 4.81
C GLU A 77 7.16 4.54 5.99
N ASN A 78 6.88 5.35 7.02
CA ASN A 78 6.18 4.91 8.22
C ASN A 78 4.80 4.32 7.90
N ALA A 79 4.04 4.94 6.98
CA ALA A 79 2.74 4.41 6.57
C ALA A 79 2.87 3.09 5.77
N ALA A 80 3.81 3.01 4.83
CA ALA A 80 4.00 1.82 4.00
C ALA A 80 4.52 0.63 4.82
N ASP A 81 5.43 0.88 5.76
CA ASP A 81 5.97 -0.14 6.66
C ASP A 81 4.88 -0.68 7.60
N THR A 82 4.39 0.17 8.50
CA THR A 82 3.53 -0.25 9.60
C THR A 82 2.17 -0.75 9.15
N CYS A 83 1.65 -0.28 8.01
CA CYS A 83 0.33 -0.72 7.54
C CYS A 83 0.38 -1.77 6.43
N MET A 84 1.53 -1.98 5.79
CA MET A 84 1.63 -2.89 4.65
C MET A 84 2.77 -3.89 4.78
N LEU A 85 4.03 -3.44 4.73
CA LEU A 85 5.20 -4.33 4.64
C LEU A 85 5.32 -5.26 5.86
N GLU A 86 5.07 -4.74 7.06
CA GLU A 86 5.05 -5.51 8.30
C GLU A 86 4.01 -6.64 8.26
N HIS A 87 2.85 -6.37 7.66
CA HIS A 87 1.67 -7.23 7.67
C HIS A 87 1.56 -8.19 6.47
N LEU A 88 2.46 -8.09 5.48
CA LEU A 88 2.44 -8.95 4.29
C LEU A 88 2.42 -10.45 4.59
N HIS A 89 3.07 -10.88 5.68
CA HIS A 89 3.11 -12.27 6.09
C HIS A 89 1.73 -12.77 6.57
N GLN A 90 0.92 -11.91 7.18
CA GLN A 90 -0.41 -12.25 7.69
C GLN A 90 -1.38 -12.61 6.56
N VAL A 91 -1.23 -11.95 5.42
CA VAL A 91 -2.02 -12.20 4.20
C VAL A 91 -1.32 -13.10 3.18
N LYS A 92 -0.19 -13.72 3.56
CA LYS A 92 0.61 -14.64 2.71
C LYS A 92 1.12 -14.01 1.40
N LEU A 93 1.20 -12.68 1.32
CA LEU A 93 1.72 -11.95 0.15
C LEU A 93 3.24 -11.69 0.25
N ASN A 94 3.86 -11.98 1.40
CA ASN A 94 5.30 -11.80 1.59
C ASN A 94 6.15 -12.54 0.53
N ARG A 95 5.76 -13.76 0.13
CA ARG A 95 6.49 -14.50 -0.92
C ARG A 95 6.34 -13.92 -2.32
N VAL A 96 5.27 -13.17 -2.56
CA VAL A 96 4.97 -12.54 -3.86
C VAL A 96 5.70 -11.20 -3.98
N LEU A 97 5.56 -10.33 -2.98
CA LEU A 97 6.07 -8.96 -3.05
C LEU A 97 7.54 -8.85 -2.67
N ARG A 98 8.02 -9.63 -1.69
CA ARG A 98 9.42 -9.56 -1.22
C ARG A 98 10.48 -9.68 -2.33
N PRO A 99 10.38 -10.58 -3.33
CA PRO A 99 11.36 -10.62 -4.41
C PRO A 99 11.30 -9.43 -5.37
N LEU A 100 10.21 -8.67 -5.39
CA LEU A 100 9.99 -7.53 -6.28
C LEU A 100 10.39 -6.19 -5.66
N LEU A 101 10.40 -6.10 -4.32
CA LEU A 101 10.79 -4.90 -3.57
C LEU A 101 12.27 -4.54 -3.73
N SER A 102 12.62 -3.28 -3.50
CA SER A 102 14.01 -2.81 -3.35
C SER A 102 14.70 -3.46 -2.14
N GLU A 103 16.03 -3.39 -2.08
CA GLU A 103 16.80 -3.92 -0.96
C GLU A 103 16.37 -3.29 0.38
N THR A 104 16.20 -1.97 0.42
CA THR A 104 15.74 -1.23 1.60
C THR A 104 14.35 -1.68 2.04
N ALA A 105 13.38 -1.73 1.12
CA ALA A 105 12.00 -2.10 1.45
C ALA A 105 11.88 -3.57 1.89
N ARG A 106 12.74 -4.47 1.39
CA ARG A 106 12.77 -5.88 1.84
C ARG A 106 13.12 -6.03 3.32
N ALA A 107 13.86 -5.09 3.91
CA ALA A 107 14.24 -5.16 5.32
C ALA A 107 13.03 -5.09 6.27
N TYR A 108 11.96 -4.43 5.84
CA TYR A 108 10.71 -4.27 6.58
C TYR A 108 9.79 -5.51 6.49
N VAL A 109 10.00 -6.38 5.50
CA VAL A 109 9.14 -7.56 5.31
C VAL A 109 9.51 -8.67 6.29
N ARG A 110 8.56 -9.01 7.18
CA ARG A 110 8.71 -10.17 8.08
C ARG A 110 8.74 -11.49 7.30
N ARG A 111 9.62 -12.39 7.74
CA ARG A 111 9.82 -13.72 7.13
C ARG A 111 8.69 -14.68 7.47
#